data_AF-A0A1V8RTD1-F1
#
_entry.id   AF-A0A1V8RTD1-F1
#
_cell.length_a   1.000
_cell.length_b   1.000
_cell.length_c   1.000
_cell.angle_alpha   90.00
_cell.angle_beta   90.00
_cell.angle_gamma   90.00
#
_symmetry.space_group_name_H-M   'P 1'
#
loop_
_entity.id
_entity.type
_entity.pdbx_description
1 polymer ?
#
loop_
_entity_poly.entity_id
_entity_poly.type
_entity_poly.pdbx_seq_one_letter_code
_entity_poly.pdbx_strand_id
1 'polypeptide(L)'
;MALTQHDARMVFGMVARGDKHHDVAAYFGENPARVAEVLSGEAFGFLDALPPAELPPKGSPGLKGRKLLAFVEKAIGQLANGEAKDAAETLAAGVKRYNLSEG
;
A
#
# COMPACT_ATOMS: atom_id res chain seq x y z
N MET A 1 1.32 0.41 12.08
CA MET A 1 2.25 1.53 11.76
C MET A 1 1.36 2.73 11.61
N ALA A 2 1.61 3.85 12.29
CA ALA A 2 0.65 4.95 12.28
C ALA A 2 0.51 5.56 10.87
N LEU A 3 -0.74 5.80 10.44
CA LEU A 3 -1.03 6.56 9.22
C LEU A 3 -0.38 7.95 9.32
N THR A 4 0.08 8.45 8.18
CA THR A 4 0.62 9.81 8.02
C THR A 4 -0.41 10.74 7.37
N GLN A 5 -0.15 12.06 7.36
CA GLN A 5 -0.99 12.99 6.59
C GLN A 5 -1.01 12.66 5.10
N HIS A 6 0.10 12.18 4.53
CA HIS A 6 0.15 11.73 3.14
C HIS A 6 -0.79 10.53 2.92
N ASP A 7 -0.78 9.56 3.84
CA ASP A 7 -1.72 8.42 3.78
C ASP A 7 -3.17 8.89 3.90
N ALA A 8 -3.46 9.88 4.75
CA ALA A 8 -4.80 10.45 4.86
C ALA A 8 -5.26 11.10 3.53
N ARG A 9 -4.39 11.86 2.85
CA ARG A 9 -4.67 12.40 1.50
C ARG A 9 -4.94 11.30 0.47
N MET A 10 -4.21 10.19 0.58
CA MET A 10 -4.43 9.00 -0.25
C MET A 10 -5.77 8.33 0.07
N VAL A 11 -6.16 8.22 1.34
CA VAL A 11 -7.49 7.73 1.76
C VAL A 11 -8.60 8.58 1.12
N PHE A 12 -8.51 9.91 1.22
CA PHE A 12 -9.47 10.81 0.57
C PHE A 12 -9.56 10.57 -0.94
N GLY A 13 -8.42 10.43 -1.62
CA GLY A 13 -8.40 10.16 -3.06
C GLY A 13 -8.96 8.77 -3.44
N MET A 14 -8.63 7.73 -2.70
CA MET A 14 -9.17 6.37 -2.93
C MET A 14 -10.70 6.35 -2.75
N VAL A 15 -11.22 7.01 -1.72
CA VAL A 15 -12.68 7.09 -1.49
C VAL A 15 -13.36 7.95 -2.56
N ALA A 16 -12.76 9.08 -2.95
CA ALA A 16 -13.27 9.92 -4.05
C ALA A 16 -13.32 9.17 -5.40
N ARG A 17 -12.38 8.23 -5.62
CA ARG A 17 -12.38 7.32 -6.78
C ARG A 17 -13.49 6.25 -6.71
N GLY A 18 -14.17 6.12 -5.57
CA GLY A 18 -15.22 5.12 -5.33
C GLY A 18 -14.68 3.76 -4.90
N ASP A 19 -13.56 3.73 -4.18
CA ASP A 19 -13.06 2.52 -3.52
C ASP A 19 -13.85 2.28 -2.22
N LYS A 20 -14.09 1.01 -1.89
CA LYS A 20 -14.85 0.66 -0.68
C LYS A 20 -13.98 0.87 0.56
N HIS A 21 -14.55 1.31 1.67
CA HIS A 21 -13.78 1.59 2.89
C HIS A 21 -13.01 0.37 3.41
N HIS A 22 -13.56 -0.84 3.27
CA HIS A 22 -12.83 -2.06 3.62
C HIS A 22 -11.61 -2.30 2.73
N ASP A 23 -11.69 -1.92 1.45
CA ASP A 23 -10.56 -2.07 0.54
C ASP A 23 -9.44 -1.08 0.85
N VAL A 24 -9.84 0.16 1.15
CA VAL A 24 -8.91 1.21 1.63
C VAL A 24 -8.25 0.76 2.94
N ALA A 25 -9.03 0.26 3.90
CA ALA A 25 -8.50 -0.25 5.16
C ALA A 25 -7.50 -1.40 4.95
N ALA A 26 -7.86 -2.37 4.10
CA ALA A 26 -6.99 -3.50 3.76
C ALA A 26 -5.69 -3.06 3.07
N TYR A 27 -5.75 -2.03 2.22
CA TYR A 27 -4.56 -1.43 1.59
C TYR A 27 -3.57 -0.96 2.67
N PHE A 28 -4.04 -0.19 3.66
CA PHE A 28 -3.18 0.32 4.74
C PHE A 28 -2.85 -0.71 5.82
N GLY A 29 -3.58 -1.84 5.88
CA GLY A 29 -3.47 -2.80 6.98
C GLY A 29 -4.07 -2.25 8.27
N GLU A 30 -5.12 -1.44 8.15
CA GLU A 30 -5.78 -0.72 9.25
C GLU A 30 -7.23 -1.21 9.44
N ASN A 31 -7.86 -0.79 10.53
CA ASN A 31 -9.28 -1.05 10.79
C ASN A 31 -10.16 -0.11 9.94
N PRO A 32 -11.28 -0.56 9.35
CA PRO A 32 -12.25 0.33 8.69
C PRO A 32 -12.71 1.54 9.52
N ALA A 33 -12.77 1.43 10.85
CA ALA A 33 -13.04 2.56 11.74
C ALA A 33 -11.98 3.67 11.61
N ARG A 34 -10.70 3.28 11.43
CA ARG A 34 -9.61 4.23 11.23
C ARG A 34 -9.76 5.01 9.93
N VAL A 35 -10.27 4.37 8.87
CA VAL A 35 -10.63 5.06 7.62
C VAL A 35 -11.75 6.07 7.86
N ALA A 36 -12.76 5.73 8.67
CA ALA A 36 -13.83 6.67 9.01
C ALA A 36 -13.35 7.89 9.79
N GLU A 37 -12.44 7.71 10.76
CA GLU A 37 -11.80 8.81 11.53
C GLU A 37 -10.98 9.75 10.64
N VAL A 38 -10.34 9.22 9.60
CA VAL A 38 -9.64 10.04 8.59
C VAL A 38 -10.66 10.88 7.81
N LEU A 39 -11.73 10.26 7.32
CA LEU A 39 -12.74 10.91 6.48
C LEU A 39 -13.58 11.94 7.25
N SER A 40 -13.77 11.75 8.56
CA SER A 40 -14.44 12.72 9.44
C SER A 40 -13.57 13.93 9.78
N GLY A 41 -12.27 13.87 9.48
CA GLY A 41 -11.28 14.87 9.88
C GLY A 41 -10.84 14.76 11.34
N GLU A 42 -11.30 13.76 12.10
CA GLU A 42 -10.94 13.56 13.50
C GLU A 42 -9.45 13.24 13.67
N ALA A 43 -8.89 12.43 12.76
CA ALA A 43 -7.49 12.01 12.87
C ALA A 43 -6.47 13.02 12.30
N PHE A 44 -6.81 13.73 11.21
CA PHE A 44 -5.85 14.57 10.47
C PHE A 44 -6.42 15.92 9.99
N GLY A 45 -7.66 16.27 10.36
CA GLY A 45 -8.41 17.35 9.73
C GLY A 45 -8.86 17.00 8.30
N PHE A 46 -9.51 17.95 7.63
CA PHE A 46 -9.85 17.81 6.22
C PHE A 46 -8.63 18.18 5.36
N LEU A 47 -8.19 17.24 4.53
CA LEU A 47 -7.04 17.40 3.64
C LEU A 47 -7.47 17.22 2.19
N ASP A 48 -6.72 17.84 1.28
CA ASP A 48 -6.93 17.63 -0.16
C ASP A 48 -6.58 16.19 -0.57
N ALA A 49 -7.49 15.57 -1.32
CA ALA A 49 -7.27 14.27 -1.93
C ALA A 49 -6.06 14.26 -2.87
N LEU A 50 -5.30 13.16 -2.88
CA LEU A 50 -4.28 12.94 -3.91
C LEU A 50 -4.94 12.77 -5.30
N PRO A 51 -4.29 13.26 -6.37
CA PRO A 51 -4.81 13.10 -7.72
C PRO A 51 -4.78 11.62 -8.16
N PRO A 52 -5.66 11.19 -9.10
CA PRO A 52 -5.74 9.79 -9.53
C PRO A 52 -4.43 9.16 -10.00
N ALA A 53 -3.49 9.94 -10.53
CA ALA A 53 -2.19 9.49 -10.99
C ALA A 53 -1.24 9.07 -9.85
N GLU A 54 -1.48 9.54 -8.63
CA GLU A 54 -0.70 9.21 -7.43
C GLU A 54 -1.37 8.14 -6.57
N LEU A 55 -2.57 7.71 -6.94
CA LEU A 55 -3.28 6.68 -6.22
C LEU A 55 -2.78 5.29 -6.62
N PRO A 56 -2.71 4.34 -5.67
CA PRO A 56 -2.45 2.94 -6.01
C PRO A 56 -3.54 2.40 -6.94
N PRO A 57 -3.30 1.32 -7.70
CA PRO A 57 -4.35 0.65 -8.47
C PRO A 57 -5.58 0.34 -7.61
N LYS A 58 -6.76 0.40 -8.24
CA LYS A 58 -8.03 0.14 -7.56
C LYS A 58 -8.07 -1.29 -6.99
N GLY A 59 -8.62 -1.41 -5.78
CA GLY A 59 -8.85 -2.68 -5.09
C GLY A 59 -7.94 -2.91 -3.90
N SER A 60 -8.02 -4.11 -3.33
CA SER A 60 -7.28 -4.53 -2.14
C SER A 60 -6.10 -5.44 -2.49
N PRO A 61 -4.94 -4.91 -2.90
CA PRO A 61 -3.74 -5.75 -2.95
C PRO A 61 -3.33 -6.21 -1.54
N GLY A 62 -3.79 -5.54 -0.48
CA GLY A 62 -3.45 -5.82 0.91
C GLY A 62 -1.98 -5.53 1.24
N LEU A 63 -1.63 -5.50 2.52
CA LEU A 63 -0.25 -5.21 2.95
C LEU A 63 0.77 -6.23 2.41
N LYS A 64 0.40 -7.51 2.39
CA LYS A 64 1.25 -8.60 1.85
C LYS A 64 1.52 -8.44 0.35
N GLY A 65 0.49 -8.15 -0.45
CA GLY A 65 0.64 -7.95 -1.89
C GLY A 65 1.52 -6.74 -2.21
N ARG A 66 1.36 -5.63 -1.48
CA ARG A 66 2.22 -4.43 -1.64
C ARG A 66 3.68 -4.71 -1.32
N LYS A 67 3.94 -5.40 -0.20
CA LYS A 67 5.30 -5.79 0.17
C LYS A 67 5.91 -6.67 -0.91
N LEU A 68 5.18 -7.67 -1.41
CA LEU A 68 5.66 -8.54 -2.47
C LEU A 68 5.98 -7.75 -3.76
N LEU A 69 5.11 -6.83 -4.16
CA LEU A 69 5.34 -5.98 -5.34
C LEU A 69 6.64 -5.20 -5.22
N ALA A 70 6.95 -4.63 -4.05
CA ALA A 70 8.22 -3.91 -3.84
C ALA A 70 9.47 -4.81 -4.03
N PHE A 71 9.40 -6.09 -3.65
CA PHE A 71 10.47 -7.05 -3.94
C PHE A 71 10.57 -7.34 -5.45
N VAL A 72 9.44 -7.45 -6.14
CA VAL A 72 9.40 -7.68 -7.60
C VAL A 72 10.00 -6.50 -8.35
N GLU A 73 9.62 -5.26 -8.02
CA GLU A 73 10.15 -4.04 -8.66
C GLU A 73 11.67 -3.92 -8.45
N LYS A 74 12.15 -4.19 -7.22
CA LYS A 74 13.58 -4.23 -6.94
C LYS A 74 14.31 -5.28 -7.77
N ALA A 75 13.76 -6.49 -7.85
CA ALA A 75 14.36 -7.58 -8.64
C ALA A 75 14.38 -7.26 -10.15
N ILE A 76 13.36 -6.58 -10.68
CA ILE A 76 13.34 -6.10 -12.08
C ILE A 76 14.49 -5.12 -12.31
N GLY A 77 14.74 -4.18 -11.39
CA GLY A 77 15.88 -3.27 -11.47
C GLY A 77 17.23 -4.00 -11.49
N GLN A 78 17.40 -5.00 -10.63
CA GLN A 78 18.62 -5.82 -10.59
C GLN A 78 18.82 -6.60 -11.90
N LEU A 79 17.75 -7.18 -12.45
CA LEU A 79 17.81 -7.86 -13.76
C LEU A 79 18.21 -6.91 -14.89
N ALA A 80 17.68 -5.68 -14.90
CA ALA A 80 18.05 -4.66 -15.88
C ALA A 80 19.55 -4.28 -15.81
N ASN A 81 20.16 -4.43 -14.63
CA ASN A 81 21.59 -4.19 -14.40
C ASN A 81 22.48 -5.44 -14.61
N GLY A 82 21.90 -6.58 -14.99
CA GLY A 82 22.62 -7.84 -15.16
C GLY A 82 22.92 -8.60 -13.85
N GLU A 83 22.35 -8.17 -12.73
CA GLU A 83 22.55 -8.72 -11.39
C GLU A 83 21.60 -9.91 -11.11
N ALA A 84 21.65 -10.94 -11.97
CA ALA A 84 20.67 -12.04 -11.93
C ALA A 84 20.66 -12.80 -10.59
N LYS A 85 21.81 -12.93 -9.92
CA LYS A 85 21.91 -13.60 -8.61
C LYS A 85 21.19 -12.79 -7.53
N ASP A 86 21.43 -11.48 -7.47
CA ASP A 86 20.85 -10.61 -6.45
C ASP A 86 19.33 -10.44 -6.65
N ALA A 87 18.87 -10.48 -7.91
CA ALA A 87 17.45 -10.54 -8.25
C ALA A 87 16.79 -11.82 -7.70
N ALA A 88 17.42 -12.98 -7.90
CA ALA A 88 16.90 -14.26 -7.38
C ALA A 88 16.83 -14.27 -5.85
N GLU A 89 17.85 -13.74 -5.17
CA GLU A 89 17.86 -13.60 -3.71
C GLU A 89 16.77 -12.64 -3.22
N THR A 90 16.55 -11.52 -3.92
CA THR A 90 15.49 -10.54 -3.61
C THR A 90 14.11 -11.16 -3.75
N LEU A 91 13.85 -11.93 -4.82
CA LEU A 91 12.57 -12.62 -5.00
C LEU A 91 12.34 -13.68 -3.92
N ALA A 92 13.36 -14.47 -3.58
CA ALA A 92 13.28 -15.47 -2.52
C ALA A 92 12.95 -14.82 -1.15
N ALA A 93 13.56 -13.67 -0.84
CA ALA A 93 13.23 -12.90 0.35
C ALA A 93 11.78 -12.40 0.34
N GLY A 94 11.28 -11.92 -0.82
CA GLY A 94 9.89 -11.50 -0.99
C GLY A 94 8.88 -12.64 -0.75
N VAL A 95 9.13 -13.82 -1.31
CA VAL A 95 8.31 -15.03 -1.09
C VAL A 95 8.29 -15.41 0.39
N LYS A 96 9.47 -15.44 1.04
CA LYS A 96 9.57 -15.72 2.48
C LYS A 96 8.73 -14.72 3.28
N ARG A 97 8.80 -13.42 2.95
CA ARG A 97 8.06 -12.37 3.65
C ARG A 97 6.55 -12.50 3.48
N TYR A 98 6.08 -12.82 2.28
CA TYR A 98 4.66 -13.02 1.98
C TYR A 98 4.05 -14.18 2.80
N ASN A 99 4.83 -15.26 2.95
CA ASN A 99 4.43 -16.45 3.70
C ASN A 99 4.49 -16.30 5.21
N LEU A 100 5.11 -15.24 5.76
CA LEU A 100 5.06 -14.99 7.20
C LEU A 100 3.63 -14.67 7.63
N SER A 101 3.19 -15.23 8.76
CA SER A 101 1.97 -14.79 9.44
C SER A 101 2.14 -13.34 9.84
N GLU A 102 1.19 -12.49 9.43
CA GLU A 102 1.06 -11.16 10.01
C GLU A 102 0.15 -11.33 11.23
N GLY A 103 0.72 -11.11 12.42
CA GLY A 103 0.01 -11.12 13.69
C GLY A 103 -0.50 -9.74 14.05
#